data_AF-A0A1H7IY99-F1
#
_entry.id   AF-A0A1H7IY99-F1
#
_cell.length_a   1.000
_cell.length_b   1.000
_cell.length_c   1.000
_cell.angle_alpha   90.00
_cell.angle_beta   90.00
_cell.angle_gamma   90.00
#
_symmetry.space_group_name_H-M   'P 1'
#
loop_
_entity.id
_entity.type
_entity.pdbx_description
1 polymer ?
#
loop_
_entity_poly.entity_id
_entity_poly.type
_entity_poly.pdbx_seq_one_letter_code
_entity_poly.pdbx_strand_id
1 'polypeptide(L)'
;MFRVVISGAFEELDDAGRAAVLAAGGAAFTEAGTFTHDGTLRSFTFRCQVPAGPQDGEREATERALAALGAHRVPHRVLRVAMTDLRDIKIRRKRR
;
A
#
# COMPACT_ATOMS: atom_id res chain seq x y z
N MET A 1 -2.39 5.32 -13.16
CA MET A 1 -1.58 5.06 -11.94
C MET A 1 -2.55 4.86 -10.81
N PHE A 2 -2.43 3.74 -10.09
CA PHE A 2 -3.25 3.47 -8.92
C PHE A 2 -2.43 3.77 -7.66
N ARG A 3 -3.04 4.40 -6.67
CA ARG A 3 -2.48 4.50 -5.32
C ARG A 3 -3.24 3.53 -4.45
N VAL A 4 -2.53 2.55 -3.89
CA VAL A 4 -3.11 1.58 -2.97
C VAL A 4 -2.60 1.88 -1.58
N VAL A 5 -3.54 1.92 -0.64
CA VAL A 5 -3.31 2.11 0.79
C VAL A 5 -3.89 0.90 1.49
N ILE A 6 -3.03 0.11 2.10
CA ILE A 6 -3.41 -1.07 2.88
C ILE A 6 -3.18 -0.71 4.34
N SER A 7 -4.23 -0.65 5.13
CA SER A 7 -4.13 -0.48 6.57
C SER A 7 -4.41 -1.80 7.27
N GLY A 8 -3.56 -2.09 8.26
CA GLY A 8 -3.58 -3.34 8.99
C GLY A 8 -2.97 -3.21 10.38
N ALA A 9 -2.92 -4.34 11.07
CA ALA A 9 -2.23 -4.48 12.33
C ALA A 9 -1.10 -5.50 12.20
N PHE A 10 0.03 -5.22 12.84
CA PHE A 10 1.09 -6.22 13.00
C PHE A 10 0.66 -7.22 14.07
N GLU A 11 0.89 -8.51 13.84
CA GLU A 11 0.57 -9.56 14.83
C GLU A 11 1.80 -9.86 15.68
N GLU A 12 2.74 -10.65 15.17
CA GLU A 12 3.98 -11.00 15.87
C GLU A 12 5.19 -10.51 15.09
N LEU A 13 5.52 -9.22 15.25
CA LEU A 13 6.74 -8.66 14.66
C LEU A 13 7.97 -9.14 15.41
N ASP A 14 8.76 -9.99 14.76
CA ASP A 14 10.13 -10.28 15.17
C ASP A 14 11.06 -9.10 14.85
N ASP A 15 12.29 -9.15 15.36
CA ASP A 15 13.27 -8.08 15.11
C ASP A 15 13.63 -7.93 13.62
N ALA A 16 13.57 -9.01 12.86
CA ALA A 16 13.77 -8.98 11.41
C ALA A 16 12.64 -8.22 10.70
N GLY A 17 11.38 -8.48 11.06
CA GLY A 17 10.21 -7.78 10.57
C GLY A 17 10.23 -6.30 10.97
N ARG A 18 10.62 -5.98 12.21
CA ARG A 18 10.85 -4.59 12.64
C ARG A 18 11.87 -3.88 11.76
N ALA A 19 13.03 -4.50 11.54
CA ALA A 19 14.08 -3.92 10.70
C ALA A 19 13.61 -3.72 9.25
N ALA A 20 12.87 -4.68 8.68
CA ALA A 20 12.32 -4.57 7.33
C ALA A 20 11.29 -3.42 7.21
N VAL A 21 10.41 -3.28 8.20
CA VAL A 21 9.41 -2.20 8.25
C VAL A 21 10.08 -0.83 8.43
N LEU A 22 11.10 -0.74 9.28
CA LEU A 22 11.89 0.48 9.47
C LEU A 22 12.70 0.85 8.22
N ALA A 23 13.31 -0.13 7.56
CA ALA A 23 14.06 0.08 6.32
C ALA A 23 13.14 0.52 5.15
N ALA A 24 11.93 -0.03 5.10
CA ALA A 24 10.86 0.40 4.19
C ALA A 24 10.02 1.55 4.76
N GLY A 25 10.49 2.21 5.82
CA GLY A 25 9.79 3.27 6.52
C GLY A 25 9.67 4.52 5.65
N GLY A 26 8.44 5.00 5.45
CA GLY A 26 8.22 6.20 4.67
C GLY A 26 6.76 6.55 4.45
N ALA A 27 6.52 7.81 4.08
CA ALA A 27 5.19 8.34 3.76
C ALA A 27 4.93 8.49 2.25
N ALA A 28 5.92 8.19 1.40
CA ALA A 28 5.83 8.33 -0.04
C ALA A 28 5.15 7.11 -0.69
N PHE A 29 4.42 7.31 -1.77
CA PHE A 29 3.94 6.19 -2.59
C PHE A 29 5.07 5.74 -3.52
N THR A 30 5.59 4.54 -3.34
CA THR A 30 6.62 3.93 -4.20
C THR A 30 6.09 2.65 -4.84
N GLU A 31 6.71 2.17 -5.92
CA GLU A 31 6.29 0.90 -6.56
C GLU A 31 6.53 -0.31 -5.66
N ALA A 32 7.64 -0.31 -4.92
CA ALA A 32 7.91 -1.32 -3.90
C ALA A 32 6.96 -1.21 -2.69
N GLY A 33 6.41 -0.01 -2.46
CA GLY A 33 5.60 0.34 -1.32
C GLY A 33 6.41 0.73 -0.09
N THR A 34 5.83 1.58 0.76
CA THR A 34 6.42 1.98 2.03
C THR A 34 5.49 1.69 3.18
N PHE A 35 6.05 1.40 4.34
CA PHE A 35 5.29 1.26 5.57
C PHE A 35 5.32 2.56 6.37
N THR A 36 4.17 2.90 6.91
CA THR A 36 4.06 3.81 8.03
C THR A 36 3.48 3.02 9.18
N HIS A 37 4.10 3.11 10.34
CA HIS A 37 3.63 2.46 11.55
C HIS A 37 3.21 3.51 12.57
N ASP A 38 2.32 3.13 13.46
CA ASP A 38 2.10 3.90 14.68
C ASP A 38 3.34 3.83 15.60
N GLY A 39 3.48 4.78 16.53
CA GLY A 39 4.59 4.78 17.49
C GLY A 39 4.66 3.51 18.35
N THR A 40 3.54 2.78 18.47
CA THR A 40 3.45 1.50 19.18
C THR A 40 3.73 0.27 18.32
N LEU A 41 3.96 0.43 17.00
CA LEU A 41 4.07 -0.68 16.02
C LEU A 41 2.93 -1.72 16.11
N ARG A 42 1.74 -1.30 16.53
CA ARG A 42 0.55 -2.17 16.52
C ARG A 42 -0.20 -2.11 15.20
N SER A 43 -0.29 -0.92 14.63
CA SER A 43 -0.95 -0.66 13.36
C SER A 43 0.05 -0.18 12.32
N PHE A 44 -0.23 -0.52 11.07
CA PHE A 44 0.53 -0.06 9.94
C PHE A 44 -0.36 0.38 8.79
N THR A 45 0.21 1.24 7.96
CA THR A 45 -0.35 1.66 6.69
C THR A 45 0.74 1.44 5.65
N PHE A 46 0.52 0.48 4.78
CA PHE A 46 1.34 0.24 3.60
C PHE A 46 0.81 1.08 2.44
N ARG A 47 1.69 1.85 1.80
CA ARG A 47 1.34 2.70 0.66
C ARG A 47 2.18 2.29 -0.52
N CYS A 48 1.54 1.82 -1.60
CA CYS A 48 2.22 1.54 -2.85
C CYS A 48 1.53 2.25 -4.01
N GLN A 49 2.31 2.62 -5.02
CA GLN A 49 1.78 3.06 -6.30
C GLN A 49 1.96 1.95 -7.30
N VAL A 50 0.89 1.62 -8.02
CA VAL A 50 0.94 0.63 -9.08
C VAL A 50 0.81 1.34 -10.42
N PRO A 51 1.78 1.18 -11.33
CA PRO A 51 1.64 1.69 -12.69
C PRO A 51 0.42 1.03 -13.31
N ALA A 52 -0.54 1.85 -13.76
CA ALA A 52 -1.73 1.36 -14.42
C ALA A 52 -1.47 1.31 -15.91
N GLY A 53 -1.35 0.12 -16.48
CA GLY A 53 -1.41 -0.08 -17.92
C GLY A 53 -2.80 0.27 -18.49
N PRO A 54 -2.92 0.43 -19.82
CA PRO A 54 -4.19 0.76 -20.48
C PRO A 54 -5.27 -0.33 -20.31
N GLN A 55 -4.87 -1.56 -20.01
CA GLN A 55 -5.76 -2.71 -19.73
C GLN A 55 -5.80 -3.10 -18.25
N ASP A 56 -4.92 -2.52 -17.42
CA ASP A 56 -4.88 -2.83 -16.00
C ASP A 56 -6.06 -2.15 -15.29
N GLY A 57 -6.90 -2.97 -14.66
CA GLY A 57 -8.01 -2.57 -13.81
C GLY A 57 -7.64 -2.61 -12.33
N GLU A 58 -8.69 -2.52 -11.49
CA GLU A 58 -8.53 -2.51 -10.03
C GLU A 58 -8.01 -3.84 -9.48
N ARG A 59 -8.34 -4.95 -10.17
CA ARG A 59 -7.94 -6.29 -9.77
C ARG A 59 -6.43 -6.47 -9.90
N GLU A 60 -5.87 -6.12 -11.07
CA GLU A 60 -4.45 -6.22 -11.35
C GLU A 60 -3.64 -5.30 -10.41
N ALA A 61 -4.17 -4.12 -10.12
CA ALA A 61 -3.57 -3.20 -9.17
C ALA A 61 -3.57 -3.76 -7.74
N THR A 62 -4.65 -4.43 -7.33
CA THR A 62 -4.75 -5.07 -6.02
C THR A 62 -3.78 -6.25 -5.92
N GLU A 63 -3.71 -7.11 -6.93
CA GLU A 63 -2.80 -8.25 -6.96
C GLU A 63 -1.32 -7.79 -6.87
N ARG A 64 -0.93 -6.74 -7.60
CA ARG A 64 0.42 -6.16 -7.49
C ARG A 64 0.70 -5.53 -6.14
N ALA A 65 -0.28 -4.83 -5.55
CA ALA A 65 -0.13 -4.25 -4.22
C ALA A 65 0.02 -5.31 -3.13
N LEU A 66 -0.73 -6.41 -3.22
CA LEU A 66 -0.60 -7.56 -2.33
C LEU A 66 0.73 -8.29 -2.54
N ALA A 67 1.19 -8.42 -3.78
CA ALA A 67 2.51 -9.00 -4.07
C ALA A 67 3.65 -8.16 -3.49
N ALA A 68 3.57 -6.83 -3.62
CA ALA A 68 4.53 -5.90 -3.01
C ALA A 68 4.51 -6.04 -1.48
N LEU A 69 3.33 -6.06 -0.86
CA LEU A 69 3.16 -6.28 0.58
C LEU A 69 3.76 -7.62 1.03
N GLY A 70 3.50 -8.70 0.28
CA GLY A 70 4.02 -10.04 0.54
C GLY A 70 5.54 -10.15 0.41
N ALA A 71 6.17 -9.33 -0.44
CA ALA A 71 7.63 -9.31 -0.61
C ALA A 71 8.37 -8.92 0.68
N HIS A 72 7.73 -8.17 1.58
CA HIS A 72 8.30 -7.80 2.87
C HIS A 72 8.31 -8.94 3.89
N ARG A 73 7.55 -10.03 3.64
CA ARG A 73 7.49 -11.25 4.48
C ARG A 73 7.23 -10.99 5.97
N VAL A 74 6.50 -9.93 6.27
CA VAL A 74 6.19 -9.53 7.64
C VAL A 74 4.85 -10.16 8.06
N PRO A 75 4.73 -10.77 9.25
CA PRO A 75 3.45 -11.25 9.75
C PRO A 75 2.52 -10.07 10.06
N HIS A 76 1.40 -10.01 9.35
CA HIS A 76 0.47 -8.90 9.43
C HIS A 76 -0.97 -9.33 9.16
N ARG A 77 -1.90 -8.59 9.75
CA ARG A 77 -3.34 -8.73 9.53
C ARG A 77 -3.86 -7.52 8.76
N VAL A 78 -4.26 -7.74 7.52
CA VAL A 78 -4.92 -6.71 6.69
C VAL A 78 -6.31 -6.42 7.24
N LEU A 79 -6.59 -5.16 7.57
CA LEU A 79 -7.89 -4.71 8.05
C LEU A 79 -8.70 -4.04 6.94
N ARG A 80 -8.02 -3.25 6.10
CA ARG A 80 -8.66 -2.50 5.02
C ARG A 80 -7.69 -2.28 3.87
N VAL A 81 -8.19 -2.48 2.66
CA VAL A 81 -7.51 -2.11 1.42
C VAL A 81 -8.31 -0.98 0.79
N ALA A 82 -7.67 0.16 0.56
CA ALA A 82 -8.25 1.29 -0.14
C ALA A 82 -7.40 1.58 -1.37
N MET A 83 -8.02 1.56 -2.54
CA MET A 83 -7.36 1.92 -3.78
C MET A 83 -7.95 3.23 -4.33
N THR A 84 -7.11 4.01 -4.97
CA THR A 84 -7.49 5.22 -5.69
C THR A 84 -6.91 5.17 -7.10
N ASP A 85 -7.78 5.07 -8.11
CA ASP A 85 -7.36 5.26 -9.50
C ASP A 85 -7.18 6.75 -9.79
N LEU A 86 -5.94 7.19 -10.03
CA LEU A 86 -5.68 8.57 -10.43
C LEU A 86 -6.24 8.89 -11.83
N ARG A 87 -6.59 7.87 -12.63
CA ARG A 87 -7.28 8.05 -13.92
C ARG A 87 -8.76 8.38 -13.72
N ASP A 88 -9.38 7.83 -12.67
CA ASP A 88 -10.76 8.10 -12.30
C ASP A 88 -10.89 9.38 -11.44
N ILE A 89 -9.78 9.87 -10.88
CA ILE A 89 -9.62 11.28 -10.50
C ILE A 89 -9.53 12.15 -11.77
N LYS A 90 -10.49 11.99 -12.68
CA LYS A 90 -10.88 13.07 -13.57
C LYS A 90 -11.50 14.13 -12.69
N ILE A 91 -10.74 15.21 -12.50
CA ILE A 91 -11.25 16.57 -12.33
C ILE A 91 -12.63 16.62 -12.99
N ARG A 92 -13.70 16.74 -12.17
CA ARG A 92 -15.02 17.12 -12.66
C ARG A 92 -14.87 18.50 -13.30
N ARG A 93 -14.46 18.57 -14.57
CA ARG A 93 -14.64 19.77 -15.38
C ARG A 93 -16.14 19.92 -15.51
N LYS A 94 -16.72 20.79 -14.68
CA LYS A 94 -18.11 21.25 -14.81
C LYS A 94 -18.31 21.64 -16.28
N ARG A 95 -19.12 20.86 -17.01
CA ARG A 95 -19.75 21.36 -18.23
C ARG A 95 -20.99 22.13 -17.80
N ARG A 96 -20.85 23.44 -17.60
CA ARG A 96 -21.81 24.45 -18.06
C ARG A 96 -21.28 25.85 -17.78
#